data_AF-A0A846T336-F1
#
_entry.id   AF-A0A846T336-F1
#
_cell.length_a   1.000
_cell.length_b   1.000
_cell.length_c   1.000
_cell.angle_alpha   90.00
_cell.angle_beta   90.00
_cell.angle_gamma   90.00
#
_symmetry.space_group_name_H-M   'P 1'
#
loop_
_entity.id
_entity.type
_entity.pdbx_description
1 polymer ?
#
loop_
_entity_poly.entity_id
_entity_poly.type
_entity_poly.pdbx_seq_one_letter_code
_entity_poly.pdbx_strand_id
1 'polypeptide(L)'
;SHVEMMSKAAPEGFAKGSGPDAVKDTDAKPEIWTNSAKFETAMTDFQREAAKLAEVAKGGDEGAIKAQFGKTAETCKACHKEFRKD
;
A
#
# COMPACT_ATOMS: atom_id res chain seq x y z
N SER A 1 -7.81 4.80 -11.42
CA SER A 1 -6.56 5.54 -11.76
C SER A 1 -5.38 4.58 -11.81
N HIS A 2 -4.18 4.96 -12.28
CA HIS A 2 -3.01 4.06 -12.27
C HIS A 2 -2.67 3.60 -10.83
N VAL A 3 -2.73 4.51 -9.86
CA VAL A 3 -2.51 4.21 -8.43
C VAL A 3 -3.50 3.17 -7.90
N GLU A 4 -4.79 3.30 -8.23
CA GLU A 4 -5.81 2.33 -7.85
C GLU A 4 -5.54 0.94 -8.44
N MET A 5 -5.20 0.86 -9.74
CA MET A 5 -4.86 -0.41 -10.39
C MET A 5 -3.67 -1.09 -9.72
N MET A 6 -2.59 -0.33 -9.48
CA MET A 6 -1.38 -0.86 -8.84
C MET A 6 -1.64 -1.28 -7.38
N SER A 7 -2.52 -0.59 -6.66
CA SER A 7 -2.89 -0.97 -5.29
C SER A 7 -3.51 -2.37 -5.19
N LYS A 8 -4.20 -2.81 -6.24
CA LYS A 8 -4.83 -4.13 -6.31
C LYS A 8 -3.84 -5.23 -6.67
N ALA A 9 -2.81 -4.92 -7.46
CA ALA A 9 -1.76 -5.87 -7.86
C ALA A 9 -0.67 -6.08 -6.80
N ALA A 10 -0.42 -5.08 -5.95
CA ALA A 10 0.63 -5.12 -4.93
C ALA A 10 0.66 -6.38 -4.03
N PRO A 11 -0.47 -6.95 -3.54
CA PRO A 11 -0.45 -8.14 -2.70
C PRO A 11 0.21 -9.36 -3.34
N GLU A 12 0.18 -9.47 -4.68
CA GLU A 12 0.67 -10.65 -5.41
C GLU A 12 2.17 -10.91 -5.19
N GLY A 13 2.95 -9.86 -4.91
CA GLY A 13 4.38 -9.98 -4.61
C GLY A 13 4.72 -10.60 -3.26
N PHE A 14 3.73 -10.73 -2.35
CA PHE A 14 3.95 -11.13 -0.96
C PHE A 14 3.42 -12.52 -0.64
N ALA A 15 3.34 -13.40 -1.65
CA ALA A 15 3.00 -14.80 -1.48
C ALA A 15 3.89 -15.48 -0.41
N LYS A 16 3.37 -16.50 0.28
CA LYS A 16 4.15 -17.23 1.28
C LYS A 16 5.44 -17.77 0.65
N GLY A 17 6.57 -17.48 1.30
CA GLY A 17 7.88 -17.89 0.82
C GLY A 17 8.55 -16.91 -0.13
N SER A 18 7.97 -15.74 -0.42
CA SER A 18 8.64 -14.65 -1.16
C SER A 18 9.44 -13.69 -0.26
N GLY A 19 9.83 -14.15 0.93
CA GLY A 19 10.53 -13.34 1.92
C GLY A 19 12.02 -13.16 1.67
N PRO A 20 12.72 -12.50 2.62
CA PRO A 20 14.17 -12.27 2.55
C PRO A 20 15.00 -13.53 2.30
N ASP A 21 14.51 -14.69 2.70
CA ASP A 21 15.17 -15.98 2.47
C ASP A 21 15.12 -16.44 1.01
N ALA A 22 14.17 -15.93 0.22
CA ALA A 22 13.96 -16.32 -1.18
C ALA A 22 14.26 -15.21 -2.19
N VAL A 23 14.09 -13.94 -1.80
CA VAL A 23 14.28 -12.78 -2.67
C VAL A 23 15.50 -12.00 -2.20
N LYS A 24 16.57 -12.03 -3.00
CA LYS A 24 17.77 -11.22 -2.75
C LYS A 24 17.43 -9.72 -2.82
N ASP A 25 18.10 -8.94 -1.98
CA ASP A 25 18.00 -7.48 -1.94
C ASP A 25 16.57 -6.92 -1.71
N THR A 26 15.71 -7.69 -1.06
CA THR A 26 14.37 -7.22 -0.70
C THR A 26 14.39 -6.31 0.54
N ASP A 27 13.63 -5.23 0.48
CA ASP A 27 13.32 -4.36 1.63
C ASP A 27 12.10 -4.85 2.43
N ALA A 28 11.45 -5.93 2.00
CA ALA A 28 10.36 -6.54 2.76
C ALA A 28 10.89 -7.09 4.09
N LYS A 29 10.31 -6.66 5.21
CA LYS A 29 10.61 -7.24 6.53
C LYS A 29 9.85 -8.57 6.72
N PRO A 30 10.40 -9.56 7.46
CA PRO A 30 9.74 -10.85 7.69
C PRO A 30 8.36 -10.73 8.38
N GLU A 31 8.11 -9.62 9.08
CA GLU A 31 6.86 -9.27 9.73
C GLU A 31 5.65 -9.29 8.79
N ILE A 32 5.85 -9.15 7.47
CA ILE A 32 4.79 -9.31 6.48
C ILE A 32 4.14 -10.70 6.59
N TRP A 33 4.94 -11.75 6.79
CA TRP A 33 4.44 -13.13 6.84
C TRP A 33 4.17 -13.62 8.26
N THR A 34 4.79 -13.02 9.29
CA THR A 34 4.49 -13.37 10.69
C THR A 34 3.27 -12.62 11.23
N ASN A 35 3.00 -11.41 10.71
CA ASN A 35 1.83 -10.59 11.04
C ASN A 35 0.92 -10.38 9.82
N SER A 36 0.64 -11.43 9.04
CA SER A 36 -0.09 -11.35 7.77
C SER A 36 -1.42 -10.61 7.85
N ALA A 37 -2.19 -10.79 8.93
CA ALA A 37 -3.48 -10.09 9.10
C ALA A 37 -3.31 -8.56 9.18
N LYS A 38 -2.24 -8.08 9.82
CA LYS A 38 -1.94 -6.65 9.91
C LYS A 38 -1.47 -6.11 8.56
N PHE A 39 -0.68 -6.89 7.82
CA PHE A 39 -0.26 -6.55 6.46
C PHE A 39 -1.44 -6.48 5.49
N GLU A 40 -2.34 -7.47 5.50
CA GLU A 40 -3.57 -7.51 4.70
C GLU A 40 -4.47 -6.29 5.00
N THR A 41 -4.59 -5.92 6.28
CA THR A 41 -5.33 -4.73 6.70
C THR A 41 -4.71 -3.46 6.10
N ALA A 42 -3.40 -3.29 6.21
CA ALA A 42 -2.70 -2.13 5.65
C ALA A 42 -2.84 -2.04 4.12
N MET A 43 -2.80 -3.18 3.43
CA MET A 43 -2.97 -3.25 1.99
C MET A 43 -4.41 -2.92 1.55
N THR A 44 -5.40 -3.40 2.31
CA THR A 44 -6.82 -3.09 2.09
C THR A 44 -7.11 -1.60 2.31
N ASP A 45 -6.50 -1.01 3.34
CA ASP A 45 -6.61 0.43 3.61
C ASP A 45 -6.02 1.26 2.47
N PHE A 46 -4.85 0.87 1.95
CA PHE A 46 -4.25 1.52 0.77
C PHE A 46 -5.17 1.42 -0.45
N GLN A 47 -5.69 0.23 -0.76
CA GLN A 47 -6.62 0.04 -1.89
C GLN A 47 -7.87 0.93 -1.77
N ARG A 48 -8.44 1.02 -0.56
CA ARG A 48 -9.60 1.86 -0.28
C ARG A 48 -9.30 3.34 -0.53
N GLU A 49 -8.20 3.85 0.02
CA GLU A 49 -7.85 5.27 -0.12
C GLU A 49 -7.38 5.61 -1.55
N ALA A 50 -6.76 4.66 -2.26
CA ALA A 50 -6.41 4.81 -3.67
C ALA A 50 -7.64 4.87 -4.58
N ALA A 51 -8.67 4.06 -4.31
CA ALA A 51 -9.95 4.12 -5.02
C ALA A 51 -10.65 5.47 -4.78
N LYS A 52 -10.72 5.94 -3.52
CA LYS A 52 -11.27 7.27 -3.21
C LYS A 52 -10.51 8.40 -3.90
N LEU A 53 -9.17 8.33 -3.94
CA LEU A 53 -8.36 9.30 -4.67
C LEU A 53 -8.69 9.31 -6.16
N ALA A 54 -8.90 8.14 -6.77
CA ALA A 54 -9.31 8.04 -8.17
C ALA A 54 -10.68 8.70 -8.42
N GLU A 55 -11.64 8.55 -7.50
CA GLU A 55 -12.94 9.20 -7.61
C GLU A 55 -12.85 10.71 -7.44
N VAL A 56 -12.16 11.19 -6.40
CA VAL A 56 -11.99 12.64 -6.15
C VAL A 56 -11.27 13.33 -7.32
N ALA A 57 -10.27 12.67 -7.91
CA ALA A 57 -9.53 13.20 -9.04
C ALA A 57 -10.41 13.47 -10.28
N LYS A 58 -11.55 12.79 -10.44
CA LYS A 58 -12.49 13.06 -11.55
C LYS A 58 -13.18 14.42 -11.42
N GLY A 59 -13.27 14.96 -10.21
CA GLY A 59 -13.96 16.22 -9.92
C GLY A 59 -13.12 17.48 -10.22
N GLY A 60 -11.80 17.36 -10.36
CA GLY A 60 -10.92 18.48 -10.71
C GLY A 60 -10.67 19.53 -9.61
N ASP A 61 -11.25 19.36 -8.40
CA ASP A 61 -10.98 20.22 -7.25
C ASP A 61 -9.61 19.90 -6.65
N GLU A 62 -8.63 20.77 -6.88
CA GLU A 62 -7.26 20.62 -6.38
C GLU A 62 -7.18 20.50 -4.85
N GLY A 63 -8.03 21.23 -4.12
CA GLY A 63 -8.08 21.19 -2.66
C GLY A 63 -8.56 19.82 -2.16
N ALA A 64 -9.63 19.30 -2.76
CA ALA A 64 -10.14 17.97 -2.46
C ALA A 64 -9.15 16.86 -2.82
N ILE A 65 -8.50 16.98 -3.99
CA ILE A 65 -7.47 16.05 -4.45
C ILE A 65 -6.29 16.02 -3.48
N LYS A 66 -5.78 17.19 -3.07
CA LYS A 66 -4.67 17.29 -2.13
C LYS A 66 -5.01 16.68 -0.77
N ALA A 67 -6.21 16.92 -0.27
CA ALA A 67 -6.67 16.34 0.99
C ALA A 67 -6.76 14.81 0.91
N GLN A 68 -7.32 14.26 -0.18
CA GLN A 68 -7.43 12.81 -0.35
C GLN A 68 -6.06 12.15 -0.63
N PHE A 69 -5.17 12.81 -1.36
CA PHE A 69 -3.80 12.37 -1.57
C PHE A 69 -3.05 12.22 -0.24
N GLY A 70 -3.21 13.19 0.67
CA GLY A 70 -2.63 13.09 2.02
C GLY A 70 -3.09 11.84 2.76
N LYS A 71 -4.38 11.49 2.70
CA LYS A 71 -4.89 10.24 3.31
C LYS A 71 -4.28 9.00 2.68
N THR A 72 -4.13 8.97 1.35
CA THR A 72 -3.45 7.87 0.67
C THR A 72 -1.97 7.79 1.08
N ALA A 73 -1.26 8.91 1.18
CA ALA A 73 0.14 8.96 1.59
C ALA A 73 0.37 8.42 3.02
N GLU A 74 -0.56 8.67 3.95
CA GLU A 74 -0.49 8.09 5.29
C GLU A 74 -0.57 6.55 5.27
N THR A 75 -1.30 5.93 4.32
CA THR A 75 -1.29 4.47 4.17
C THR A 75 0.07 3.94 3.71
N CYS A 76 0.76 4.66 2.82
CA CYS A 76 2.12 4.33 2.39
C CYS A 76 3.08 4.36 3.59
N LYS A 77 3.02 5.44 4.37
CA LYS A 77 3.87 5.65 5.56
C LYS A 77 3.61 4.59 6.63
N ALA A 78 2.35 4.30 6.93
CA ALA A 78 1.97 3.32 7.93
C ALA A 78 2.47 1.91 7.56
N CYS A 79 2.30 1.50 6.30
CA CYS A 79 2.76 0.21 5.81
C CYS A 79 4.30 0.13 5.85
N HIS A 80 5.00 1.12 5.30
CA HIS A 80 6.47 1.08 5.24
C HIS A 80 7.13 1.10 6.62
N LYS A 81 6.59 1.87 7.56
CA LYS A 81 7.10 1.89 8.95
C LYS A 81 7.10 0.49 9.58
N GLU A 82 6.04 -0.26 9.34
CA GLU A 82 5.84 -1.59 9.93
C GLU A 82 6.58 -2.69 9.15
N PHE A 83 6.55 -2.61 7.82
CA PHE A 83 6.83 -3.77 6.96
C PHE A 83 7.98 -3.58 5.96
N ARG A 84 8.53 -2.38 5.81
CA ARG A 84 9.67 -2.10 4.93
C ARG A 84 10.92 -1.77 5.73
N LYS A 85 12.09 -2.21 5.27
CA LYS A 85 13.39 -1.71 5.72
C LYS A 85 13.49 -0.20 5.38
N ASP A 86 14.18 0.53 6.23
CA ASP A 86 14.40 1.98 6.06
C ASP A 86 15.50 2.27 5.05
#